data_AF-A0A7K2Y4Y0-F1
#
_entry.id   AF-A0A7K2Y4Y0-F1
#
_cell.length_a   1.000
_cell.length_b   1.000
_cell.length_c   1.000
_cell.angle_alpha   90.00
_cell.angle_beta   90.00
_cell.angle_gamma   90.00
#
_symmetry.space_group_name_H-M   'P 1'
#
loop_
_entity.id
_entity.type
_entity.pdbx_description
1 polymer ?
#
loop_
_entity_poly.entity_id
_entity_poly.type
_entity_poly.pdbx_seq_one_letter_code
_entity_poly.pdbx_strand_id
1 'polypeptide(L)' 'MITTDTCPNCLERDVTPTASRRRGPHLAHGYCCPACGHQWAVGRLATAYPNQNRTHTRKAA' A
#
# COMPACT_ATOMS: atom_id res chain seq x y z
N MET A 1 6.79 -4.11 4.91
CA MET A 1 6.16 -4.17 3.58
C MET A 1 5.46 -2.85 3.34
N ILE A 2 5.87 -2.11 2.31
CA ILE A 2 5.24 -0.85 1.90
C ILE A 2 4.45 -1.18 0.64
N THR A 3 3.12 -1.05 0.67
CA THR A 3 2.29 -1.29 -0.50
C THR A 3 1.83 0.05 -1.05
N THR A 4 2.11 0.33 -2.31
CA THR A 4 1.53 1.49 -3.01
C THR A 4 0.05 1.24 -3.33
N ASP A 5 -0.71 2.30 -3.46
CA ASP A 5 -2.14 2.24 -3.76
C ASP A 5 -2.56 3.30 -4.78
N THR A 6 -3.75 3.16 -5.34
CA THR A 6 -4.33 4.15 -6.27
C THR A 6 -5.28 5.07 -5.51
N CYS A 7 -5.16 6.38 -5.72
CA CYS A 7 -6.05 7.35 -5.11
C CYS A 7 -7.50 7.12 -5.60
N PRO A 8 -8.47 6.91 -4.70
CA PRO A 8 -9.86 6.69 -5.10
C PRO A 8 -10.54 7.94 -5.67
N ASN A 9 -9.94 9.13 -5.48
CA ASN A 9 -10.51 10.41 -5.90
C ASN A 9 -10.02 10.85 -7.29
N CYS A 10 -8.71 10.98 -7.48
CA CYS A 10 -8.14 11.46 -8.76
C CYS A 10 -7.47 10.36 -9.58
N LEU A 11 -7.55 9.10 -9.14
CA LEU A 11 -6.96 7.92 -9.79
C LEU A 11 -5.44 7.97 -9.96
N GLU A 12 -4.76 8.84 -9.21
CA GLU A 12 -3.30 8.87 -9.13
C GLU A 12 -2.79 7.51 -8.66
N ARG A 13 -1.83 6.95 -9.39
CA ARG A 13 -1.30 5.60 -9.13
C ARG A 13 -0.07 5.68 -8.25
N ASP A 14 0.35 4.52 -7.76
CA ASP A 14 1.60 4.34 -7.02
C ASP A 14 1.77 5.24 -5.79
N VAL A 15 0.66 5.64 -5.15
CA VAL A 15 0.69 6.49 -3.95
C VAL A 15 1.29 5.70 -2.80
N THR A 16 2.36 6.23 -2.21
CA THR A 16 3.03 5.63 -1.07
C THR A 16 2.27 5.95 0.23
N PRO A 17 2.23 5.02 1.20
CA PRO A 17 1.59 5.27 2.47
C PRO A 17 2.41 6.28 3.28
N THR A 18 1.74 7.28 3.83
CA THR A 18 2.34 8.29 4.73
C THR A 18 2.46 7.77 6.16
N ALA A 19 1.63 6.80 6.54
CA ALA A 19 1.67 6.18 7.85
C ALA A 19 1.38 4.68 7.76
N SER A 20 1.97 3.91 8.66
CA SER A 20 1.67 2.48 8.80
C SER A 20 1.56 2.12 10.26
N ARG A 21 0.50 1.39 10.64
CA ARG A 21 0.28 0.92 12.01
C ARG A 21 -0.02 -0.57 12.00
N ARG A 22 0.73 -1.32 12.81
CA ARG A 22 0.53 -2.76 12.99
C ARG A 22 -0.08 -3.03 14.38
N ARG A 23 -1.12 -3.85 14.43
CA ARG A 23 -1.70 -4.40 15.67
C ARG A 23 -1.92 -5.90 15.50
N GLY A 24 -1.02 -6.70 16.06
CA GLY A 24 -1.04 -8.15 15.90
C GLY A 24 -0.99 -8.57 14.41
N PRO A 25 -1.96 -9.36 13.92
CA PRO A 25 -2.03 -9.75 12.52
C PRO A 25 -2.60 -8.66 11.61
N HIS A 26 -3.03 -7.50 12.12
CA HIS A 26 -3.61 -6.43 11.31
C HIS A 26 -2.55 -5.38 10.98
N LEU A 27 -2.46 -5.01 9.71
CA LEU A 27 -1.62 -3.94 9.20
C LEU A 27 -2.51 -2.89 8.53
N ALA A 28 -2.51 -1.67 9.07
CA ALA A 28 -3.20 -0.53 8.48
C ALA A 28 -2.18 0.39 7.83
N HIS A 29 -2.43 0.79 6.58
CA HIS A 29 -1.67 1.79 5.85
C HIS A 29 -2.56 3.03 5.63
N GLY A 30 -2.07 4.20 6.03
CA GLY A 30 -2.68 5.48 5.71
C GLY A 30 -1.98 6.11 4.52
N TYR A 31 -2.75 6.68 3.61
CA TYR A 31 -2.30 7.30 2.37
C TYR A 31 -2.78 8.75 2.29
N CYS A 32 -1.97 9.61 1.68
CA CYS A 32 -2.34 10.97 1.30
C CYS A 32 -1.92 11.16 -0.15
N CYS A 33 -2.88 11.49 -1.03
CA CYS A 33 -2.59 11.69 -2.44
C CYS A 33 -1.78 12.99 -2.62
N PRO A 34 -0.61 12.95 -3.28
CA PRO A 34 0.18 14.16 -3.53
C PRO A 34 -0.47 15.08 -4.58
N ALA A 35 -1.33 14.55 -5.45
CA ALA A 35 -1.97 15.31 -6.52
C ALA A 35 -3.23 16.07 -6.05
N CYS A 36 -4.09 15.43 -5.26
CA CYS A 36 -5.37 16.02 -4.84
C CYS A 36 -5.54 16.19 -3.32
N GLY A 37 -4.57 15.77 -2.52
CA GLY A 37 -4.63 15.87 -1.04
C GLY A 37 -5.61 14.92 -0.37
N HIS A 38 -6.33 14.07 -1.12
CA HIS A 38 -7.28 13.12 -0.56
C HIS A 38 -6.58 12.10 0.36
N GLN A 39 -7.17 11.82 1.51
CA GLN A 39 -6.63 10.90 2.51
C GLN A 39 -7.53 9.68 2.67
N TRP A 40 -6.91 8.49 2.72
CA TRP A 40 -7.62 7.24 2.95
C TRP A 40 -6.75 6.26 3.73
N ALA A 41 -7.37 5.20 4.25
CA ALA A 41 -6.67 4.14 4.95
C ALA A 41 -7.15 2.77 4.49
N VAL A 42 -6.21 1.83 4.38
CA VAL A 42 -6.48 0.44 3.99
C VAL A 42 -6.00 -0.48 5.10
N GLY A 43 -6.91 -1.32 5.60
CA GLY A 43 -6.59 -2.40 6.53
C GLY A 43 -6.31 -3.70 5.78
N ARG A 44 -5.21 -4.39 6.13
CA ARG A 44 -4.84 -5.69 5.58
C ARG A 44 -4.59 -6.68 6.72
N LEU A 45 -5.05 -7.92 6.54
CA LEU A 45 -4.62 -9.03 7.38
C LEU A 45 -3.24 -9.50 6.91
N ALA A 46 -2.22 -9.34 7.75
CA ALA A 46 -0.86 -9.79 7.49
C ALA A 46 -0.79 -11.32 7.26
N THR A 47 -1.72 -12.08 7.85
CA THR A 47 -1.83 -13.54 7.66
C THR A 47 -2.37 -13.92 6.28
N ALA A 48 -3.07 -13.01 5.57
CA ALA A 48 -3.56 -13.25 4.22
C ALA A 48 -2.45 -13.11 3.15
N TYR A 49 -1.28 -12.57 3.51
CA TYR A 49 -0.14 -12.39 2.61
C TYR A 49 1.13 -13.05 3.17
N PRO A 50 1.18 -14.39 3.30
CA PRO A 50 2.32 -15.08 3.90
C PRO A 50 3.59 -15.06 3.02
N ASN A 51 3.51 -14.69 1.74
CA ASN A 51 4.61 -14.91 0.79
C ASN A 51 4.72 -13.84 -0.32
N GLN A 52 4.82 -12.56 0.04
CA GLN A 52 5.18 -11.52 -0.93
C GLN A 52 6.70 -11.27 -1.05
N ASN A 53 7.52 -12.20 -0.55
CA ASN A 53 8.98 -12.22 -0.77
C ASN A 53 9.39 -12.73 -2.17
N ARG A 54 8.47 -12.72 -3.14
CA ARG A 54 8.83 -12.99 -4.53
C ARG A 54 9.24 -11.69 -5.18
N THR A 55 10.54 -11.40 -5.05
CA THR A 55 11.28 -10.46 -5.89
C THR A 55 10.74 -10.56 -7.31
N HIS A 56 9.97 -9.56 -7.75
CA HIS A 56 9.66 -9.38 -9.16
C HIS A 56 10.93 -8.85 -9.84
N THR A 57 11.91 -9.73 -10.04
CA THR A 57 12.91 -9.54 -11.09
C THR A 57 12.13 -9.59 -12.41
N ARG A 58 11.80 -8.41 -12.95
CA ARG A 58 11.45 -8.28 -14.36
C ARG A 58 12.64 -8.83 -15.15
N LYS A 59 12.47 -9.96 -15.84
CA LYS A 59 13.37 -10.34 -16.93
C LYS A 59 13.28 -9.24 -17.99
N ALA A 60 14.33 -8.43 -18.11
CA ALA A 60 14.59 -7.70 -19.34
C ALA A 60 14.94 -8.75 -20.41
N ALA A 61 14.31 -8.60 -21.57
CA ALA A 61 14.52 -9.42 -22.76
C ALA A 61 15.91 -9.19 -23.37
#